data_AF-A0A5B7ZW11-F1
#
_entry.id   AF-A0A5B7ZW11-F1
#
_cell.length_a   1.000
_cell.length_b   1.000
_cell.length_c   1.000
_cell.angle_alpha   90.00
_cell.angle_beta   90.00
_cell.angle_gamma   90.00
#
_symmetry.space_group_name_H-M   'P 1'
#
loop_
_entity.id
_entity.type
_entity.pdbx_description
1 polymer ?
#
loop_
_entity_poly.entity_id
_entity_poly.type
_entity_poly.pdbx_seq_one_letter_code
_entity_poly.pdbx_strand_id
1 'polypeptide(L)'
;MLPLLPAVHSNFIFLKADFPNLYSLGAEAELLVHTDPAAALMKLRLFGEKLVDQLFAEHQLPALTENTQHRRLEELRRARLQSGAAAPVKGKRGRKAKAEPTPLFE
;
A
#
# COMPACT_ATOMS: atom_id res chain seq x y z
N MET A 1 -0.03 34.57 6.40
CA MET A 1 -0.23 33.41 7.30
C MET A 1 -0.94 32.35 6.48
N LEU A 2 -0.21 31.33 5.99
CA LEU A 2 -0.79 30.26 5.16
C LEU A 2 -1.68 29.39 6.06
N PRO A 3 -2.91 29.02 5.66
CA PRO A 3 -3.75 28.17 6.49
C PRO A 3 -3.07 26.81 6.66
N LEU A 4 -3.02 26.32 7.89
CA LEU A 4 -2.67 24.94 8.21
C LEU A 4 -3.66 24.05 7.47
N LEU A 5 -3.24 23.48 6.34
CA LEU A 5 -3.93 22.36 5.71
C LEU A 5 -4.15 21.32 6.82
N PRO A 6 -5.35 20.71 6.93
CA PRO A 6 -5.56 19.63 7.88
C PRO A 6 -4.43 18.64 7.68
N ALA A 7 -3.78 18.19 8.77
CA ALA A 7 -2.66 17.26 8.68
C ALA A 7 -3.06 16.11 7.75
N VAL A 8 -2.55 16.15 6.52
CA VAL A 8 -3.01 15.25 5.47
C VAL A 8 -2.39 13.92 5.85
N HIS A 9 -3.18 13.09 6.54
CA HIS A 9 -2.75 11.75 6.85
C HIS A 9 -2.57 11.04 5.51
N SER A 10 -1.34 10.61 5.22
CA SER A 10 -1.05 9.90 3.98
C SER A 10 -1.98 8.71 3.83
N ASN A 11 -2.37 8.41 2.58
CA ASN A 11 -3.14 7.23 2.22
C ASN A 11 -2.48 5.92 2.68
N PHE A 12 -1.18 5.95 2.99
CA PHE A 12 -0.41 4.80 3.47
C PHE A 12 -0.36 4.66 4.99
N ILE A 13 -1.02 5.53 5.77
CA ILE A 13 -0.92 5.56 7.23
C ILE A 13 -1.21 4.22 7.92
N PHE A 14 -2.04 3.37 7.33
CA PHE A 14 -2.36 2.04 7.83
C PHE A 14 -1.14 1.10 7.89
N LEU A 15 -0.09 1.37 7.13
CA LEU A 15 1.17 0.61 7.14
C LEU A 15 2.13 1.06 8.25
N LYS A 16 1.89 2.21 8.88
CA LYS A 16 2.89 2.84 9.77
C LYS A 16 3.27 1.98 10.97
N ALA A 17 2.32 1.24 11.54
CA ALA A 17 2.54 0.41 12.71
C ALA A 17 3.34 -0.86 12.39
N ASP A 18 2.89 -1.59 11.36
CA ASP A 18 3.41 -2.94 11.06
C ASP A 18 4.52 -2.95 10.00
N PHE A 19 4.49 -1.98 9.08
CA PHE A 19 5.38 -1.91 7.92
C PHE A 19 5.92 -0.48 7.70
N PRO A 20 6.69 0.08 8.64
CA PRO A 20 7.13 1.48 8.61
C PRO A 20 7.93 1.84 7.34
N ASN A 21 8.70 0.90 6.78
CA ASN A 21 9.43 1.13 5.53
C ASN A 21 8.49 1.31 4.32
N LEU A 22 7.42 0.52 4.24
CA LEU A 22 6.42 0.66 3.18
C LEU A 22 5.60 1.94 3.38
N TYR A 23 5.28 2.30 4.62
CA TYR A 23 4.65 3.58 4.95
C TYR A 23 5.48 4.76 4.43
N SER A 24 6.78 4.81 4.75
CA SER A 24 7.65 5.92 4.33
C SER A 24 7.71 6.06 2.81
N LEU A 25 7.89 4.96 2.08
CA LEU A 25 7.94 4.98 0.61
C LEU A 25 6.64 5.48 -0.02
N GLY A 26 5.49 5.03 0.50
CA GLY A 26 4.19 5.47 0.01
C GLY A 26 3.89 6.93 0.34
N ALA A 27 4.18 7.36 1.57
CA ALA A 27 3.98 8.76 1.99
C ALA A 27 4.89 9.73 1.22
N GLU A 28 6.14 9.34 0.95
CA GLU A 28 7.05 10.13 0.11
C GLU A 28 6.57 10.18 -1.34
N ALA A 29 6.08 9.08 -1.90
CA ALA A 29 5.49 9.08 -3.24
C ALA A 29 4.29 10.04 -3.35
N GLU A 30 3.44 10.04 -2.33
CA GLU A 30 2.27 10.92 -2.25
C GLU A 30 2.67 12.39 -2.16
N LEU A 31 3.69 12.71 -1.37
CA LEU A 31 4.23 14.07 -1.28
C LEU A 31 4.81 14.55 -2.62
N LEU A 32 5.48 13.65 -3.35
CA LEU A 32 6.23 13.99 -4.57
C LEU A 32 5.35 14.03 -5.83
N VAL A 33 4.13 13.47 -5.82
CA VAL A 33 3.32 13.27 -7.04
C VAL A 33 3.05 14.56 -7.83
N HIS A 34 3.00 15.71 -7.15
CA HIS A 34 2.74 17.01 -7.79
C HIS A 34 4.00 17.85 -8.03
N THR A 35 5.10 17.56 -7.33
CA THR A 35 6.34 18.36 -7.40
C THR A 35 7.43 17.69 -8.24
N ASP A 36 7.54 16.36 -8.14
CA ASP A 36 8.47 15.53 -8.91
C ASP A 36 7.82 14.16 -9.17
N PRO A 37 6.99 14.06 -10.22
CA PRO A 37 6.31 12.81 -10.57
C PRO A 37 7.28 11.66 -10.90
N ALA A 38 8.48 11.97 -11.40
CA ALA A 38 9.48 10.95 -11.72
C ALA A 38 10.03 10.31 -10.43
N ALA A 39 10.35 11.14 -9.42
CA ALA A 39 10.72 10.66 -8.10
C ALA A 39 9.56 9.90 -7.42
N ALA A 40 8.32 10.37 -7.56
CA ALA A 40 7.15 9.67 -7.05
C ALA A 40 7.03 8.24 -7.64
N LEU A 41 7.20 8.09 -8.96
CA LEU A 41 7.22 6.78 -9.62
C LEU A 41 8.37 5.89 -9.12
N MET A 42 9.55 6.47 -8.88
CA MET A 42 10.69 5.72 -8.32
C MET A 42 10.38 5.22 -6.90
N LYS A 43 9.72 6.03 -6.06
CA LYS A 43 9.28 5.63 -4.72
C LYS A 43 8.24 4.51 -4.77
N LEU A 44 7.26 4.60 -5.67
CA LEU A 44 6.26 3.55 -5.88
C LEU A 44 6.86 2.25 -6.42
N ARG A 45 7.87 2.34 -7.30
CA ARG A 45 8.62 1.16 -7.72
C ARG A 45 9.27 0.49 -6.53
N LEU A 46 10.06 1.22 -5.75
CA LEU A 46 10.73 0.67 -4.57
C LEU A 46 9.75 0.14 -3.53
N PHE A 47 8.59 0.80 -3.37
CA PHE A 47 7.48 0.30 -2.54
C PHE A 47 7.03 -1.10 -2.99
N GLY A 48 6.78 -1.28 -4.30
CA GLY A 48 6.39 -2.58 -4.85
C GLY A 48 7.45 -3.66 -4.64
N GLU A 49 8.73 -3.30 -4.83
CA GLU A 49 9.85 -4.23 -4.61
C GLU A 49 9.96 -4.66 -3.14
N LYS A 50 9.81 -3.72 -2.19
CA LYS A 50 9.82 -4.00 -0.75
C LYS A 50 8.58 -4.76 -0.27
N LEU A 51 7.43 -4.53 -0.89
CA LEU A 51 6.23 -5.31 -0.61
C LEU A 51 6.43 -6.77 -1.02
N VAL A 52 7.05 -7.01 -2.18
CA VAL A 52 7.41 -8.36 -2.63
C VAL A 52 8.41 -9.01 -1.68
N ASP A 53 9.44 -8.28 -1.21
CA ASP A 53 10.37 -8.80 -0.20
C ASP A 53 9.62 -9.26 1.07
N GLN A 54 8.66 -8.47 1.55
CA GLN A 54 7.85 -8.83 2.72
C GLN A 54 7.02 -10.10 2.49
N LEU A 55 6.39 -10.23 1.33
CA LEU A 55 5.60 -11.42 0.99
C LEU A 55 6.48 -12.67 0.86
N PHE A 56 7.69 -12.54 0.32
CA PHE A 56 8.66 -13.65 0.29
C PHE A 56 9.02 -14.12 1.70
N ALA A 57 9.26 -13.18 2.61
CA ALA A 57 9.57 -13.48 4.01
C ALA A 57 8.38 -14.14 4.72
N GLU A 58 7.17 -13.61 4.55
CA GLU A 58 5.95 -14.13 5.17
C GLU A 58 5.60 -15.55 4.70
N HIS A 59 5.79 -15.82 3.40
CA HIS A 59 5.58 -17.13 2.80
C HIS A 59 6.80 -18.06 2.88
N GLN A 60 7.90 -17.62 3.50
CA GLN A 60 9.16 -18.39 3.61
C GLN A 60 9.67 -18.89 2.24
N LEU A 61 9.49 -18.09 1.20
CA LEU A 61 9.91 -18.45 -0.16
C LEU A 61 11.43 -18.37 -0.29
N PRO A 62 12.05 -19.31 -1.02
CA PRO A 62 13.49 -19.30 -1.22
C PRO A 62 13.93 -18.13 -2.12
N ALA A 63 15.19 -17.75 -2.00
CA ALA A 63 15.81 -16.84 -2.96
C ALA A 63 15.79 -17.45 -4.38
N LEU A 64 15.48 -16.63 -5.37
CA LEU A 64 15.45 -17.07 -6.77
C LEU A 64 16.82 -16.93 -7.42
N THR A 65 17.22 -17.92 -8.21
CA THR A 65 18.44 -17.88 -9.03
C THR A 65 18.43 -16.67 -9.98
N GLU A 66 17.29 -16.44 -10.66
CA GLU A 66 17.04 -15.22 -11.41
C GLU A 66 16.23 -14.25 -10.54
N ASN A 67 16.92 -13.34 -9.86
CA ASN A 67 16.31 -12.46 -8.86
C ASN A 67 15.69 -11.17 -9.44
N THR A 68 14.98 -11.28 -10.57
CA THR A 68 14.28 -10.14 -11.19
C THR A 68 12.89 -9.96 -10.56
N GLN A 69 12.37 -8.73 -10.58
CA GLN A 69 11.02 -8.46 -10.05
C GLN A 69 9.93 -9.28 -10.73
N HIS A 70 10.03 -9.48 -12.05
CA HIS A 70 9.09 -10.32 -12.80
C HIS A 70 9.09 -11.78 -12.27
N ARG A 71 10.27 -12.36 -12.05
CA ARG A 71 10.40 -13.73 -11.52
C ARG A 71 9.84 -13.86 -10.11
N ARG A 72 10.07 -12.86 -9.25
CA ARG A 72 9.52 -12.83 -7.90
C ARG A 72 7.99 -12.83 -7.90
N LEU A 73 7.38 -12.03 -8.79
CA LEU A 73 5.92 -11.97 -8.93
C LEU A 73 5.33 -13.29 -9.44
N GLU A 74 6.00 -13.94 -10.40
CA GLU A 74 5.60 -15.28 -10.87
C GLU A 74 5.66 -16.32 -9.75
N GLU A 75 6.68 -16.28 -8.91
CA GLU A 75 6.81 -17.22 -7.79
C GLU A 75 5.71 -16.99 -6.73
N LEU A 76 5.43 -15.73 -6.37
CA LEU A 76 4.31 -15.41 -5.47
C LEU A 76 2.97 -15.89 -6.02
N ARG A 77 2.76 -15.73 -7.34
CA ARG A 77 1.55 -16.23 -8.01
C ARG A 77 1.44 -17.75 -7.89
N ARG A 78 2.54 -18.48 -8.08
CA ARG A 78 2.59 -19.95 -7.94
C ARG A 78 2.33 -20.39 -6.51
N ALA A 79 3.01 -19.76 -5.54
CA ALA A 79 2.82 -20.04 -4.12
C ALA A 79 1.35 -19.83 -3.69
N ARG A 80 0.71 -18.76 -4.17
CA ARG A 80 -0.72 -18.52 -3.92
C ARG A 80 -1.60 -19.65 -4.45
N LEU A 81 -1.36 -20.14 -5.67
CA LEU A 81 -2.13 -21.25 -6.25
C LEU A 81 -2.00 -22.53 -5.43
N GLN A 82 -0.80 -22.81 -4.90
CA GLN A 82 -0.53 -23.99 -4.06
C GLN A 82 -1.21 -23.89 -2.69
N SER A 83 -1.29 -22.68 -2.13
CA SER A 83 -1.93 -22.43 -0.82
C SER A 83 -3.47 -22.53 -0.84
N GLY A 84 -4.10 -22.72 -2.01
CA GLY A 84 -5.57 -22.75 -2.13
C GLY A 84 -6.27 -21.43 -1.80
N ALA A 85 -5.51 -20.34 -1.57
CA ALA A 85 -6.02 -19.01 -1.20
C ALA A 85 -6.60 -18.25 -2.42
N ALA A 86 -7.59 -18.86 -3.05
CA ALA A 86 -8.54 -18.21 -3.94
C ALA A 86 -9.78 -17.75 -3.14
N ALA A 87 -9.61 -17.25 -1.92
CA ALA A 87 -10.69 -16.49 -1.30
C ALA A 87 -10.68 -15.07 -1.90
N PRO A 88 -11.76 -14.60 -2.54
CA PRO A 88 -11.88 -13.20 -2.88
C PRO A 88 -11.74 -12.39 -1.60
N VAL A 89 -10.85 -11.39 -1.60
CA VAL A 89 -10.79 -10.38 -0.54
C VAL A 89 -12.19 -9.75 -0.50
N LYS A 90 -13.02 -10.17 0.45
CA LYS A 90 -14.29 -9.50 0.73
C LYS A 90 -13.91 -8.12 1.22
N GLY A 91 -13.94 -7.15 0.30
CA GLY A 91 -13.89 -5.74 0.68
C GLY A 91 -14.95 -5.54 1.75
N LYS A 92 -14.51 -5.20 2.96
CA LYS A 92 -15.40 -4.66 3.98
C LYS A 92 -15.89 -3.34 3.40
N ARG A 93 -16.97 -3.39 2.60
CA ARG A 93 -17.73 -2.21 2.20
C ARG A 93 -17.95 -1.43 3.49
N GLY A 94 -17.37 -0.23 3.53
CA GLY A 94 -17.47 0.66 4.68
C GLY A 94 -18.90 0.66 5.18
N ARG A 95 -19.05 0.45 6.48
CA ARG A 95 -20.29 0.67 7.22
C ARG A 95 -20.83 2.00 6.72
N LYS A 96 -21.98 2.00 6.02
CA LYS A 96 -22.61 3.25 5.59
C LYS A 96 -22.74 4.11 6.84
N ALA A 97 -22.04 5.24 6.87
CA ALA A 97 -22.29 6.25 7.87
C ALA A 97 -23.76 6.62 7.70
N LYS A 98 -24.55 6.33 8.74
CA LYS A 98 -25.93 6.79 8.84
C LYS A 98 -25.81 8.31 8.92
N ALA A 99 -26.22 9.01 7.86
CA ALA A 99 -26.24 10.47 7.87
C ALA A 99 -27.15 10.92 9.02
N GLU A 100 -26.57 11.56 10.01
CA GLU A 100 -27.33 12.35 10.97
C GLU A 100 -27.88 13.58 10.21
N PRO A 101 -29.18 13.90 10.34
CA PRO A 101 -29.72 15.08 9.71
C PRO A 101 -29.11 16.32 10.38
N THR A 102 -28.43 17.15 9.57
CA THR A 102 -27.99 18.48 9.96
C THR A 102 -29.18 19.25 10.53
N PRO A 103 -29.10 19.82 11.74
CA PRO A 103 -30.15 20.71 12.24
C PRO A 103 -30.21 21.92 11.32
N LEU A 104 -31.38 22.17 10.74
CA LEU A 104 -31.69 23.45 10.12
C LEU A 104 -31.81 24.45 11.28
N PHE A 105 -30.77 25.24 11.50
CA PHE A 105 -30.90 26.41 12.37
C PHE A 105 -31.81 27.42 11.63
N GLU A 106 -32.90 27.82 12.29
CA GLU A 106 -33.66 29.04 11.96
C GLU A 106 -32.81 30.29 12.22
#